data_AF-A0A399RAQ3-F1
#
_entry.id   AF-A0A399RAQ3-F1
#
_cell.length_a   1.000
_cell.length_b   1.000
_cell.length_c   1.000
_cell.angle_alpha   90.00
_cell.angle_beta   90.00
_cell.angle_gamma   90.00
#
_symmetry.space_group_name_H-M   'P 1'
#
loop_
_entity.id
_entity.type
_entity.pdbx_description
1 polymer ?
#
loop_
_entity_poly.entity_id
_entity_poly.type
_entity_poly.pdbx_seq_one_letter_code
_entity_poly.pdbx_strand_id
1 'polypeptide(L)'
;MSEIGKLRPVNSADPLSKLIGHIHTLKLSTKITIERDYNSTNPDAPSHRVYVGSDDTAPVEVGAAWAREIKRGLRQGQTFLSVTIDDPSFDSALSFAVFEDDENSWVATWRRRQAA
;
A
#
# COMPACT_ATOMS: atom_id res chain seq x y z
N MET A 1 -9.05 12.62 -5.82
CA MET A 1 -8.09 11.56 -5.44
C MET A 1 -6.88 11.77 -6.33
N SER A 2 -5.66 11.65 -5.81
CA SER A 2 -4.43 11.88 -6.59
C SER A 2 -3.68 10.57 -6.69
N GLU A 3 -3.31 10.16 -7.90
CA GLU A 3 -2.36 9.07 -8.10
C GLU A 3 -1.00 9.51 -7.58
N ILE A 4 -0.42 8.72 -6.69
CA ILE A 4 0.88 8.99 -6.08
C ILE A 4 1.90 7.91 -6.44
N GLY A 5 1.54 6.89 -7.20
CA GLY A 5 2.49 5.85 -7.57
C GLY A 5 1.85 4.66 -8.25
N LYS A 6 2.72 3.83 -8.84
CA LYS A 6 2.37 2.54 -9.43
C LYS A 6 3.23 1.45 -8.82
N LEU A 7 2.58 0.33 -8.59
CA LEU A 7 3.13 -0.89 -8.03
C LEU A 7 2.87 -2.03 -9.00
N ARG A 8 3.72 -3.03 -8.93
CA ARG A 8 3.57 -4.29 -9.64
C ARG A 8 3.69 -5.45 -8.66
N PRO A 9 2.97 -6.55 -8.90
CA PRO A 9 3.19 -7.76 -8.14
C PRO A 9 4.56 -8.36 -8.47
N VAL A 10 5.15 -9.01 -7.48
CA VAL A 10 6.35 -9.83 -7.65
C VAL A 10 5.98 -11.22 -8.16
N ASN A 11 4.80 -11.72 -7.77
CA ASN A 11 4.29 -13.02 -8.17
C ASN A 11 2.88 -12.87 -8.77
N SER A 12 2.70 -13.33 -10.00
CA SER A 12 1.40 -13.26 -10.70
C SER A 12 0.35 -14.25 -10.18
N ALA A 13 0.74 -15.32 -9.48
CA ALA A 13 -0.21 -16.31 -8.95
C ALA A 13 -0.97 -15.81 -7.71
N ASP A 14 -0.31 -14.99 -6.89
CA ASP A 14 -0.92 -14.22 -5.79
C ASP A 14 -0.41 -12.79 -5.86
N PRO A 15 -1.06 -11.91 -6.65
CA PRO A 15 -0.59 -10.55 -6.87
C PRO A 15 -0.46 -9.73 -5.57
N LEU A 16 -1.28 -10.04 -4.56
CA LEU A 16 -1.28 -9.32 -3.29
C LEU A 16 -0.23 -9.85 -2.30
N SER A 17 0.36 -11.03 -2.53
CA SER A 17 1.42 -11.57 -1.67
C SER A 17 2.58 -10.58 -1.49
N LYS A 18 2.99 -9.92 -2.57
CA LYS A 18 4.05 -8.93 -2.56
C LYS A 18 3.93 -7.95 -3.73
N LEU A 19 3.74 -6.67 -3.40
CA LEU A 19 3.73 -5.56 -4.34
C LEU A 19 4.99 -4.70 -4.16
N ILE A 20 5.61 -4.28 -5.27
CA ILE A 20 6.76 -3.39 -5.27
C ILE A 20 6.57 -2.26 -6.27
N GLY A 21 7.04 -1.06 -5.93
CA GLY A 21 6.83 0.11 -6.77
C GLY A 21 7.43 1.35 -6.16
N HIS A 22 7.08 2.49 -6.74
CA HIS A 22 7.49 3.80 -6.23
C HIS A 22 6.27 4.64 -5.91
N ILE A 23 6.38 5.40 -4.83
CA ILE A 23 5.44 6.48 -4.53
C ILE A 23 6.17 7.82 -4.55
N HIS A 24 5.47 8.82 -5.06
CA HIS A 24 5.92 10.18 -5.24
C HIS A 24 4.87 11.16 -4.70
N THR A 25 5.32 12.02 -3.81
CA THR A 25 4.63 13.23 -3.39
C THR A 25 5.62 14.40 -3.47
N LEU A 26 5.17 15.62 -3.18
CA LEU A 26 6.06 16.79 -3.24
C LEU A 26 7.32 16.66 -2.36
N LYS A 27 7.25 15.93 -1.25
CA LYS A 27 8.36 15.78 -0.28
C LYS A 27 8.90 14.35 -0.16
N LEU A 28 8.28 13.36 -0.81
CA LEU A 28 8.62 11.95 -0.67
C LEU A 28 8.78 11.34 -2.07
N SER A 29 9.88 10.66 -2.30
CA SER A 29 10.11 9.87 -3.51
C SER A 29 10.87 8.61 -3.10
N THR A 30 10.16 7.50 -2.93
CA THR A 30 10.76 6.28 -2.38
C THR A 30 10.20 5.02 -3.01
N LYS A 31 11.04 3.97 -3.06
CA LYS A 31 10.62 2.61 -3.39
C LYS A 31 9.91 2.04 -2.17
N ILE A 32 8.71 1.50 -2.39
CA ILE A 32 7.95 0.81 -1.35
C ILE A 32 7.78 -0.66 -1.72
N THR A 33 7.79 -1.50 -0.69
CA THR A 33 7.45 -2.92 -0.77
C THR A 33 6.31 -3.18 0.21
N ILE A 34 5.22 -3.76 -0.27
CA ILE A 34 4.09 -4.19 0.55
C ILE A 34 4.07 -5.71 0.51
N GLU A 35 4.20 -6.37 1.66
CA GLU A 35 4.36 -7.81 1.76
C GLU A 35 3.36 -8.40 2.75
N ARG A 36 2.69 -9.48 2.37
CA ARG A 36 1.67 -10.10 3.19
C ARG A 36 2.26 -10.70 4.46
N ASP A 37 1.63 -10.40 5.60
CA ASP A 37 2.01 -10.97 6.90
C ASP A 37 1.17 -12.23 7.15
N TYR A 38 1.81 -13.40 7.13
CA TYR A 38 1.16 -14.68 7.37
C TYR A 38 1.26 -15.12 8.85
N ASN A 39 1.94 -14.35 9.70
CA ASN A 39 2.26 -14.79 11.06
C ASN A 39 1.14 -14.48 12.07
N SER A 40 0.25 -13.54 11.75
CA SER A 40 -0.85 -13.15 12.65
C SER A 40 -2.15 -13.88 12.32
N THR A 41 -2.78 -14.48 13.33
CA THR A 41 -4.14 -15.00 13.27
C THR A 41 -5.19 -13.99 13.76
N ASN A 42 -4.76 -12.84 14.25
CA ASN A 42 -5.67 -11.78 14.71
C ASN A 42 -6.27 -11.04 13.50
N PRO A 43 -7.61 -11.02 13.32
CA PRO A 43 -8.26 -10.32 12.21
C PRO A 43 -8.08 -8.79 12.25
N ASP A 44 -7.78 -8.21 13.41
CA ASP A 44 -7.52 -6.78 13.57
C ASP A 44 -6.07 -6.40 13.26
N ALA A 45 -5.17 -7.39 13.14
CA ALA A 45 -3.79 -7.15 12.78
C ALA A 45 -3.68 -6.68 11.32
N PRO A 46 -2.59 -5.96 10.96
CA PRO A 46 -2.27 -5.70 9.57
C PRO A 46 -2.20 -7.00 8.78
N SER A 47 -2.78 -6.99 7.58
CA SER A 47 -2.63 -8.13 6.67
C SER A 47 -1.33 -8.06 5.86
N HIS A 48 -0.71 -6.87 5.78
CA HIS A 48 0.57 -6.67 5.11
C HIS A 48 1.45 -5.71 5.91
N ARG A 49 2.77 -5.87 5.76
CA ARG A 49 3.80 -4.97 6.23
C ARG A 49 4.29 -4.09 5.09
N VAL A 50 4.70 -2.88 5.42
CA VAL A 50 5.18 -1.90 4.44
C VAL A 50 6.62 -1.56 4.75
N TYR A 51 7.48 -1.75 3.76
CA TYR A 51 8.90 -1.49 3.85
C TYR A 51 9.31 -0.42 2.84
N VAL A 52 10.33 0.35 3.22
CA VAL A 52 11.10 1.23 2.32
C VAL A 52 12.55 0.79 2.31
N GLY A 53 13.23 1.04 1.21
CA GLY A 53 14.65 0.72 1.07
C GLY A 53 15.07 0.64 -0.40
N SER A 54 16.36 0.78 -0.63
CA SER A 54 17.00 0.47 -1.91
C SER A 54 17.49 -0.97 -1.92
N ASP A 55 17.90 -1.46 -3.08
CA ASP A 55 18.44 -2.83 -3.21
C ASP A 55 19.76 -3.02 -2.42
N ASP A 56 20.42 -1.92 -2.05
CA ASP A 56 21.70 -1.90 -1.33
C ASP A 56 21.56 -1.73 0.20
N THR A 57 20.34 -1.54 0.70
CA THR A 57 20.10 -1.30 2.13
C THR A 57 19.11 -2.32 2.68
N ALA A 58 19.26 -2.69 3.95
CA ALA A 58 18.27 -3.53 4.60
C ALA A 58 16.92 -2.80 4.60
N PRO A 59 15.82 -3.47 4.21
CA PRO A 59 14.50 -2.85 4.20
C PRO A 59 14.10 -2.43 5.62
N VAL A 60 13.54 -1.22 5.72
CA VAL A 60 13.05 -0.65 6.97
C VAL A 60 11.53 -0.70 6.97
N GLU A 61 10.94 -1.30 8.00
CA GLU A 61 9.48 -1.30 8.18
C GLU A 61 9.04 0.11 8.58
N VAL A 62 8.13 0.70 7.81
CA VAL A 62 7.62 2.07 8.03
C VAL A 62 6.11 2.13 8.13
N GLY A 63 5.44 0.98 8.13
CA GLY A 63 4.00 0.95 8.22
C GLY A 63 3.37 -0.40 7.90
N ALA A 64 2.08 -0.34 7.66
CA ALA A 64 1.22 -1.51 7.52
C ALA A 64 0.11 -1.27 6.49
N ALA A 65 -0.46 -2.36 5.99
CA ALA A 65 -1.65 -2.31 5.16
C ALA A 65 -2.70 -3.36 5.54
N TRP A 66 -3.95 -3.05 5.22
CA TRP A 66 -5.10 -3.89 5.45
C TRP A 66 -5.81 -4.15 4.12
N ALA A 67 -6.00 -5.41 3.79
CA ALA A 67 -6.84 -5.84 2.68
C ALA A 67 -8.29 -5.56 3.04
N ARG A 68 -8.98 -4.82 2.18
CA ARG A 68 -10.39 -4.45 2.35
C ARG A 68 -11.14 -4.69 1.06
N GLU A 69 -12.40 -5.05 1.21
CA GLU A 69 -13.31 -5.19 0.07
C GLU A 69 -13.99 -3.86 -0.25
N ILE A 70 -14.10 -3.53 -1.54
CA ILE A 70 -14.85 -2.38 -2.02
C ILE A 70 -16.34 -2.66 -1.82
N LYS A 71 -16.97 -1.89 -0.92
CA LYS A 71 -18.37 -2.11 -0.54
C LYS A 71 -19.40 -1.54 -1.51
N ARG A 72 -19.02 -0.61 -2.40
CA ARG A 72 -19.96 0.15 -3.25
C ARG A 72 -19.29 0.58 -4.56
N GLY A 73 -20.10 0.76 -5.61
CA GLY A 73 -19.66 1.27 -6.91
C GLY A 73 -19.35 0.16 -7.91
N LEU A 74 -18.81 0.53 -9.08
CA LEU A 74 -18.58 -0.39 -10.21
C LEU A 74 -17.59 -1.52 -9.90
N ARG A 75 -16.65 -1.29 -8.98
CA ARG A 75 -15.63 -2.27 -8.55
C ARG A 75 -16.03 -3.00 -7.26
N GLN A 76 -17.32 -3.08 -6.93
CA GLN A 76 -17.79 -3.77 -5.72
C GLN A 76 -17.30 -5.23 -5.68
N GLY A 77 -16.90 -5.70 -4.50
CA GLY A 77 -16.38 -7.06 -4.29
C GLY A 77 -14.89 -7.21 -4.59
N GLN A 78 -14.26 -6.24 -5.25
CA GLN A 78 -12.81 -6.26 -5.45
C GLN A 78 -12.07 -5.90 -4.16
N THR A 79 -10.88 -6.46 -3.99
CA THR A 79 -10.00 -6.15 -2.85
C THR A 79 -9.08 -4.98 -3.18
N PHE A 80 -8.89 -4.08 -2.22
CA PHE A 80 -7.88 -3.03 -2.25
C PHE A 80 -7.07 -3.05 -0.96
N LEU A 81 -5.86 -2.51 -0.99
CA LEU A 81 -5.08 -2.33 0.23
C LEU A 81 -5.27 -0.92 0.77
N SER A 82 -5.68 -0.81 2.02
CA SER A 82 -5.62 0.43 2.79
C SER A 82 -4.26 0.50 3.47
N VAL A 83 -3.38 1.40 3.03
CA VAL A 83 -1.99 1.50 3.47
C VAL A 83 -1.81 2.71 4.38
N THR A 84 -1.03 2.56 5.45
CA THR A 84 -0.58 3.68 6.28
C THR A 84 0.93 3.57 6.50
N ILE A 85 1.65 4.64 6.17
CA ILE A 85 3.06 4.83 6.49
C ILE A 85 3.14 5.84 7.63
N ASP A 86 3.79 5.46 8.72
CA ASP A 86 3.95 6.29 9.91
C ASP A 86 5.43 6.29 10.31
N ASP A 87 6.14 7.33 9.87
CA ASP A 87 7.57 7.49 10.07
C ASP A 87 7.84 8.81 10.82
N PRO A 88 8.82 8.87 11.75
CA PRO A 88 9.13 10.08 12.51
C PRO A 88 9.46 11.33 11.68
N SER A 89 9.82 11.18 10.40
CA SER A 89 10.07 12.32 9.50
C SER A 89 8.79 13.00 8.99
N PHE A 90 7.61 12.42 9.25
CA PHE A 90 6.32 12.97 8.83
C PHE A 90 5.62 13.70 9.98
N ASP A 91 5.00 14.85 9.68
CA ASP A 91 4.17 15.58 10.65
C ASP A 91 2.94 14.75 11.09
N SER A 92 2.53 13.79 10.27
CA SER A 92 1.43 12.85 10.51
C SER A 92 1.53 11.65 9.58
N ALA A 93 0.98 10.51 9.99
CA ALA A 93 0.91 9.31 9.16
C ALA A 93 0.30 9.58 7.76
N LEU A 94 0.93 9.01 6.73
CA LEU A 94 0.49 9.06 5.34
C LEU A 94 -0.39 7.84 5.03
N SER A 95 -1.70 8.05 4.94
CA SER A 95 -2.65 7.00 4.53
C SER A 95 -3.06 7.13 3.06
N PHE A 96 -3.00 6.03 2.31
CA PHE A 96 -3.44 5.94 0.92
C PHE A 96 -4.07 4.57 0.64
N ALA A 97 -4.67 4.42 -0.53
CA ALA A 97 -5.23 3.15 -0.98
C ALA A 97 -4.48 2.65 -2.22
N VAL A 98 -4.37 1.34 -2.38
CA VAL A 98 -3.78 0.70 -3.55
C VAL A 98 -4.85 -0.16 -4.20
N PHE A 99 -5.16 0.13 -5.46
CA PHE A 99 -6.19 -0.56 -6.24
C PHE A 99 -5.54 -1.28 -7.41
N GLU A 100 -6.08 -2.43 -7.78
CA GLU A 100 -5.80 -3.06 -9.06
C GLU A 100 -6.26 -2.12 -10.19
N ASP A 101 -5.48 -2.03 -11.26
CA ASP A 101 -5.80 -1.18 -12.41
C ASP A 101 -5.87 -1.97 -13.71
N ASP A 102 -4.73 -2.20 -14.37
CA ASP A 102 -4.60 -3.05 -15.55
C ASP A 102 -4.02 -4.44 -15.21
N GLU A 103 -3.90 -5.31 -16.21
CA GLU A 103 -3.33 -6.65 -16.02
C GLU A 103 -1.90 -6.54 -15.46
N ASN A 104 -1.78 -6.87 -14.17
CA ASN A 104 -0.53 -6.92 -13.42
C ASN A 104 0.03 -5.54 -12.98
N SER A 105 -0.81 -4.50 -12.86
CA SER A 105 -0.43 -3.27 -12.15
C SER A 105 -1.44 -2.81 -11.10
N TRP A 106 -0.91 -2.05 -10.14
CA TRP A 106 -1.65 -1.55 -9.00
C TRP A 106 -1.33 -0.06 -8.83
N VAL A 107 -2.36 0.76 -8.66
CA VAL A 107 -2.23 2.20 -8.54
C VAL A 107 -2.40 2.62 -7.08
N ALA A 108 -1.39 3.33 -6.56
CA ALA A 108 -1.45 3.97 -5.25
C ALA A 108 -2.15 5.33 -5.39
N THR A 109 -3.28 5.50 -4.71
CA THR A 109 -4.08 6.72 -4.75
C THR A 109 -4.27 7.31 -3.37
N TRP A 110 -3.94 8.58 -3.24
CA TRP A 110 -4.10 9.34 -2.02
C TRP A 110 -5.32 10.26 -2.09
N ARG A 111 -5.97 10.48 -0.95
CA ARG A 111 -6.94 11.55 -0.78
C ARG A 111 -6.74 12.21 0.57
N ARG A 112 -6.90 13.52 0.61
CA ARG A 112 -7.04 14.24 1.87
C ARG A 112 -8.30 13.75 2.57
N ARG A 113 -8.19 13.42 3.85
CA ARG A 113 -9.37 13.16 4.69
C ARG A 113 -10.16 14.46 4.76
N GLN A 114 -11.41 14.43 4.31
CA GLN A 114 -12.31 15.55 4.55
C GLN A 114 -12.66 15.51 6.04
N ALA A 115 -12.51 16.63 6.73
CA ALA A 115 -13.08 16.77 8.06
C ALA A 115 -14.59 16.55 7.95
N ALA A 116 -15.15 15.79 8.88
CA ALA A 116 -16.60 15.64 9.03
C ALA A 116 -17.16 16.89 9.71
#